data_AF-A0A4Q5TPB2-F1
#
_entry.id   AF-A0A4Q5TPB2-F1
#
_cell.length_a   1.000
_cell.length_b   1.000
_cell.length_c   1.000
_cell.angle_alpha   90.00
_cell.angle_beta   90.00
_cell.angle_gamma   90.00
#
_symmetry.space_group_name_H-M   'P 1'
#
loop_
_entity.id
_entity.type
_entity.pdbx_description
1 polymer ?
#
loop_
_entity_poly.entity_id
_entity_poly.type
_entity_poly.pdbx_seq_one_letter_code
_entity_poly.pdbx_strand_id
1 'polypeptide(L)'
;MNLLFSLGPSGSPQDVPMDADQLEYSPLYKAIGTSWGDPDGPSENRRFNLPDLRGMFLRGVTSDSGRDPDFMKREAIASGGNTGAAVGSYQSHAFAVHSHMQRVLAPPGATSRDRVRVDWTVDAPGRPFDQNSAYTHDAGQSIETRPRNVFVNYIIKL
;
A
#
# COMPACT_ATOMS: atom_id res chain seq x y z
N MET A 1 26.18 28.67 3.34
CA MET A 1 25.47 28.97 2.10
C MET A 1 23.99 28.77 2.38
N ASN A 2 23.22 29.86 2.40
CA ASN A 2 21.77 29.80 2.64
C ASN A 2 21.08 29.35 1.35
N LEU A 3 20.37 28.24 1.44
CA LEU A 3 19.47 27.75 0.40
C LEU A 3 18.21 28.63 0.40
N LEU A 4 18.19 29.63 -0.48
CA LEU A 4 16.98 30.41 -0.76
C LEU A 4 16.17 29.63 -1.80
N PHE A 5 15.25 28.81 -1.31
CA PHE A 5 14.15 28.31 -2.13
C PHE A 5 13.30 29.52 -2.57
N SER A 6 13.25 29.81 -3.88
CA SER A 6 12.22 30.70 -4.43
C SER A 6 10.89 29.96 -4.41
N LEU A 7 10.25 29.93 -3.24
CA LEU A 7 8.96 29.31 -3.00
C LEU A 7 7.87 30.16 -3.68
N GLY A 8 7.23 29.60 -4.72
CA GLY A 8 5.84 29.96 -5.02
C GLY A 8 4.93 29.63 -3.82
N PRO A 9 3.76 30.26 -3.69
CA PRO A 9 2.95 30.12 -2.49
C PRO A 9 2.50 28.66 -2.34
N SER A 10 2.91 28.04 -1.23
CA SER A 10 2.45 26.77 -0.65
C SER A 10 3.08 25.42 -1.05
N GLY A 11 4.18 25.34 -1.81
CA GLY A 11 4.83 24.05 -2.12
C GLY A 11 5.93 23.66 -1.15
N SER A 12 5.89 22.46 -0.55
CA SER A 12 7.07 21.86 0.09
C SER A 12 8.12 21.56 -1.00
N PRO A 13 9.44 21.59 -0.72
CA PRO A 13 10.47 21.26 -1.72
C PRO A 13 10.28 19.91 -2.43
N GLN A 14 9.52 18.99 -1.82
CA GLN A 14 9.24 17.64 -2.31
C GLN A 14 8.13 17.62 -3.39
N ASP A 15 7.41 18.73 -3.55
CA ASP A 15 6.27 18.88 -4.47
C ASP A 15 6.70 19.44 -5.85
N VAL A 16 7.97 19.84 -6.00
CA VAL A 16 8.49 20.47 -7.21
C VAL A 16 9.55 19.57 -7.85
N PRO A 17 9.38 19.17 -9.12
CA PRO A 17 10.43 18.44 -9.83
C PRO A 17 11.73 19.23 -9.93
N MET A 18 12.85 18.54 -9.78
CA MET A 18 14.19 19.12 -9.82
C MET A 18 14.82 18.93 -11.19
N ASP A 19 15.63 19.90 -11.61
CA ASP A 19 16.40 19.84 -12.85
C ASP A 19 17.73 19.10 -12.61
N ALA A 20 17.93 18.00 -13.34
CA ALA A 20 19.10 17.13 -13.19
C ALA A 20 20.42 17.77 -13.65
N ASP A 21 20.36 18.80 -14.49
CA ASP A 21 21.53 19.46 -15.07
C ASP A 21 22.01 20.65 -14.21
N GLN A 22 21.24 21.04 -13.20
CA GLN A 22 21.69 21.99 -12.19
C GLN A 22 22.81 21.37 -11.34
N LEU A 23 23.92 22.10 -11.19
CA LEU A 23 25.10 21.64 -10.45
C LEU A 23 24.78 21.19 -9.02
N GLU A 24 23.78 21.82 -8.40
CA GLU A 24 23.30 21.48 -7.06
C GLU A 24 22.63 20.09 -7.00
N TYR A 25 21.85 19.73 -8.04
CA TYR A 25 21.04 18.52 -8.06
C TYR A 25 21.64 17.39 -8.88
N SER A 26 22.69 17.65 -9.68
CA SER A 26 23.37 16.61 -10.47
C SER A 26 23.86 15.42 -9.62
N PRO A 27 24.47 15.62 -8.42
CA PRO A 27 24.83 14.49 -7.56
C PRO A 27 23.61 13.70 -7.06
N LEU A 28 22.51 14.39 -6.75
CA LEU A 28 21.27 13.76 -6.30
C LEU A 28 20.62 12.95 -7.44
N TYR A 29 20.53 13.52 -8.64
CA TYR A 29 20.06 12.81 -9.82
C TYR A 29 20.90 11.58 -10.13
N LYS A 30 22.24 11.65 -10.00
CA LYS A 30 23.10 10.46 -10.13
C LYS A 30 22.77 9.36 -9.11
N ALA A 31 22.28 9.74 -7.91
CA ALA A 31 21.96 8.79 -6.85
C ALA A 31 20.59 8.15 -7.02
N ILE A 32 19.55 8.91 -7.40
CA ILE A 32 18.16 8.42 -7.40
C ILE A 32 17.54 8.32 -8.80
N GLY A 33 18.13 8.97 -9.80
CA GLY A 33 17.60 9.06 -11.16
C GLY A 33 16.14 9.47 -11.17
N THR A 34 15.34 8.76 -11.96
CA THR A 34 13.89 8.93 -12.08
C THR A 34 13.12 7.93 -11.23
N SER A 35 13.74 7.29 -10.22
CA SER A 35 13.08 6.22 -9.44
C SER A 35 11.74 6.64 -8.83
N TRP A 36 11.57 7.94 -8.56
CA TRP A 36 10.39 8.55 -7.95
C TRP A 36 9.51 9.31 -8.94
N GLY A 37 9.82 9.24 -10.23
CA GLY A 37 9.09 9.87 -11.32
C GLY A 37 9.98 10.67 -12.27
N ASP A 38 9.57 10.64 -13.53
CA ASP A 38 10.05 11.48 -14.63
C ASP A 38 8.83 12.25 -15.17
N PRO A 39 8.63 13.51 -14.76
CA PRO A 39 7.42 14.26 -15.11
C PRO A 39 7.37 14.65 -16.60
N ASP A 40 8.50 14.69 -17.30
CA ASP A 40 8.57 15.07 -18.72
C ASP A 40 8.76 13.87 -19.64
N GLY A 41 9.09 12.71 -19.08
CA GLY A 41 9.53 11.57 -19.86
C GLY A 41 10.88 11.83 -20.54
N PRO A 42 11.29 10.95 -21.48
CA PRO A 42 12.58 11.06 -22.15
C PRO A 42 12.69 12.38 -22.92
N SER A 43 13.42 13.35 -22.36
CA SER A 43 13.58 14.68 -22.92
C SER A 43 14.99 15.24 -22.67
N GLU A 44 15.34 16.31 -23.38
CA GLU A 44 16.62 17.00 -23.21
C GLU A 44 16.68 17.77 -21.87
N ASN A 45 15.54 18.22 -21.35
CA ASN A 45 15.42 18.87 -20.05
C ASN A 45 15.08 17.84 -18.98
N ARG A 46 16.10 17.11 -18.50
CA ARG A 46 15.92 16.00 -17.57
C ARG A 46 15.47 16.52 -16.20
N ARG A 47 14.17 16.41 -15.91
CA ARG A 47 13.65 16.60 -14.55
C ARG A 47 13.39 15.28 -13.86
N PHE A 48 13.44 15.30 -12.54
CA PHE A 48 13.15 14.14 -11.71
C PHE A 48 12.37 14.56 -10.47
N ASN A 49 11.51 13.67 -10.00
CA ASN A 49 10.77 13.90 -8.77
C ASN A 49 11.62 13.52 -7.55
N LEU A 50 11.43 14.28 -6.46
CA LEU A 50 11.96 13.88 -5.16
C LEU A 50 11.05 12.82 -4.51
N PRO A 51 11.60 11.99 -3.61
CA PRO A 51 10.77 11.09 -2.81
C PRO A 51 9.81 11.87 -1.91
N ASP A 52 8.49 11.73 -2.14
CA ASP A 52 7.48 12.17 -1.17
C ASP A 52 7.03 10.97 -0.32
N LEU A 53 7.53 10.91 0.90
CA LEU A 53 7.30 9.80 1.83
C LEU A 53 6.22 10.12 2.88
N ARG A 54 5.58 11.29 2.79
CA ARG A 54 4.59 11.72 3.78
C ARG A 54 3.37 10.79 3.75
N GLY A 55 3.06 10.19 4.91
CA GLY A 55 1.93 9.25 5.03
C GLY A 55 2.14 7.90 4.31
N MET A 56 3.39 7.57 3.95
CA MET A 56 3.78 6.29 3.37
C MET A 56 4.50 5.44 4.41
N PHE A 57 4.31 4.13 4.35
CA PHE A 57 5.13 3.17 5.08
C PHE A 57 6.31 2.74 4.21
N LEU A 58 7.50 2.64 4.82
CA LEU A 58 8.70 2.22 4.13
C LEU A 58 8.86 0.70 4.22
N ARG A 59 9.04 0.05 3.08
CA ARG A 59 9.40 -1.38 3.01
C ARG A 59 10.71 -1.55 2.25
N GLY A 60 11.46 -2.58 2.61
CA GLY A 60 12.70 -2.92 1.91
C GLY A 60 12.40 -3.46 0.52
N VAL A 61 13.17 -3.05 -0.48
CA VAL A 61 13.21 -3.77 -1.76
C VAL A 61 13.64 -5.21 -1.49
N THR A 62 12.91 -6.17 -2.06
CA THR A 62 13.25 -7.59 -1.97
C THR A 62 13.41 -8.16 -3.36
N SER A 63 14.38 -9.05 -3.50
CA SER A 63 14.49 -9.99 -4.61
C SER A 63 14.02 -11.35 -4.11
N ASP A 64 12.87 -11.81 -4.59
CA ASP A 64 12.35 -13.19 -4.46
C ASP A 64 12.70 -13.93 -3.15
N SER A 65 12.28 -13.37 -2.01
CA SER A 65 12.53 -13.97 -0.70
C SER A 65 11.37 -14.87 -0.21
N GLY A 66 10.33 -15.04 -1.03
CA GLY A 66 9.05 -15.66 -0.65
C GLY A 66 8.22 -14.87 0.37
N ARG A 67 8.77 -13.79 0.96
CA ARG A 67 8.09 -12.97 1.98
C ARG A 67 7.20 -11.88 1.39
N ASP A 68 7.47 -11.47 0.16
CA ASP A 68 6.62 -10.57 -0.61
C ASP A 68 6.28 -11.24 -1.95
N PRO A 69 5.19 -12.01 -2.02
CA PRO A 69 4.76 -12.68 -3.25
C PRO A 69 4.27 -11.71 -4.34
N ASP A 70 3.95 -10.45 -3.99
CA ASP A 70 3.45 -9.44 -4.92
C ASP A 70 4.53 -8.43 -5.34
N PHE A 71 5.80 -8.71 -5.05
CA PHE A 71 6.88 -7.74 -5.23
C PHE A 71 7.04 -7.24 -6.68
N MET A 72 6.66 -8.05 -7.67
CA MET A 72 6.66 -7.68 -9.09
C MET A 72 5.42 -6.91 -9.54
N LYS A 73 4.34 -6.89 -8.76
CA LYS A 73 3.07 -6.21 -9.09
C LYS A 73 3.03 -4.76 -8.60
N ARG A 74 4.13 -4.26 -8.06
CA ARG A 74 4.23 -2.88 -7.56
C ARG A 74 4.22 -1.91 -8.73
N GLU A 75 3.58 -0.77 -8.53
CA GLU A 75 3.36 0.25 -9.54
C GLU A 75 4.34 1.40 -9.35
N ALA A 76 4.39 2.32 -10.31
CA ALA A 76 5.14 3.55 -10.16
C ALA A 76 4.35 4.53 -9.30
N ILE A 77 5.01 5.21 -8.36
CA ILE A 77 4.36 6.23 -7.52
C ILE A 77 3.95 7.47 -8.35
N ALA A 78 4.70 7.75 -9.40
CA ALA A 78 4.46 8.83 -10.35
C ALA A 78 4.88 8.37 -11.76
N SER A 79 4.42 9.07 -12.79
CA SER A 79 4.78 8.79 -14.18
C SER A 79 6.29 8.69 -14.35
N GLY A 80 6.76 7.70 -15.12
CA GLY A 80 8.20 7.48 -15.37
C GLY A 80 9.01 6.97 -14.17
N GLY A 81 8.35 6.69 -13.04
CA GLY A 81 8.94 6.05 -11.86
C GLY A 81 9.12 4.55 -12.00
N ASN A 82 9.82 3.95 -11.05
CA ASN A 82 10.09 2.51 -11.06
C ASN A 82 8.86 1.67 -10.70
N THR A 83 8.73 0.50 -11.31
CA THR A 83 7.73 -0.53 -10.97
C THR A 83 8.41 -1.79 -10.42
N GLY A 84 7.62 -2.71 -9.88
CA GLY A 84 8.10 -4.02 -9.41
C GLY A 84 9.17 -3.92 -8.30
N ALA A 85 10.15 -4.82 -8.38
CA ALA A 85 11.19 -5.07 -7.38
C ALA A 85 12.28 -3.98 -7.29
N ALA A 86 11.91 -2.71 -7.34
CA ALA A 86 12.84 -1.59 -7.45
C ALA A 86 12.57 -0.50 -6.39
N VAL A 87 13.59 0.30 -6.11
CA VAL A 87 13.46 1.50 -5.26
C VAL A 87 12.51 2.49 -5.91
N GLY A 88 11.66 3.15 -5.11
CA GLY A 88 10.69 4.12 -5.59
C GLY A 88 9.40 3.51 -6.14
N SER A 89 9.31 2.19 -6.22
CA SER A 89 8.03 1.53 -6.51
C SER A 89 7.05 1.66 -5.34
N TYR A 90 5.78 1.56 -5.68
CA TYR A 90 4.64 1.82 -4.81
C TYR A 90 3.70 0.63 -4.77
N GLN A 91 3.07 0.46 -3.61
CA GLN A 91 2.02 -0.52 -3.42
C GLN A 91 0.89 0.13 -2.63
N SER A 92 -0.32 0.11 -3.20
CA SER A 92 -1.50 0.62 -2.52
C SER A 92 -1.85 -0.21 -1.28
N HIS A 93 -2.65 0.41 -0.41
CA HIS A 93 -3.24 -0.28 0.72
C HIS A 93 -4.11 -1.43 0.22
N ALA A 94 -4.19 -2.49 1.01
CA ALA A 94 -5.05 -3.62 0.74
C ALA A 94 -5.44 -4.33 2.03
N PHE A 95 -6.48 -5.13 1.93
CA PHE A 95 -6.95 -5.97 3.01
C PHE A 95 -6.99 -7.43 2.55
N ALA A 96 -6.45 -8.32 3.39
CA ALA A 96 -6.41 -9.75 3.12
C ALA A 96 -7.83 -10.31 3.02
N VAL A 97 -8.06 -11.13 2.01
CA VAL A 97 -9.33 -11.84 1.82
C VAL A 97 -9.57 -12.76 3.02
N HIS A 98 -10.69 -12.56 3.72
CA HIS A 98 -11.12 -13.45 4.79
C HIS A 98 -12.65 -13.41 5.00
N SER A 99 -13.18 -14.43 5.66
CA SER A 99 -14.58 -14.52 6.11
C SER A 99 -14.66 -14.91 7.59
N HIS A 100 -15.82 -14.66 8.20
CA HIS A 100 -16.10 -15.02 9.59
C HIS A 100 -17.20 -16.06 9.66
N MET A 101 -17.05 -16.98 10.60
CA MET A 101 -18.12 -17.89 10.99
C MET A 101 -19.03 -17.20 12.03
N GLN A 102 -20.33 -17.26 11.80
CA GLN A 102 -21.37 -16.79 12.70
C GLN A 102 -22.17 -17.99 13.22
N ARG A 103 -22.40 -18.03 14.53
CA ARG A 103 -23.38 -18.96 15.11
C ARG A 103 -24.78 -18.37 14.91
N VAL A 104 -25.67 -19.23 14.47
CA VAL A 104 -27.03 -18.86 14.11
C VAL A 104 -27.97 -19.80 14.86
N LEU A 105 -28.89 -19.23 15.63
CA LEU A 105 -29.88 -19.97 16.42
C LEU A 105 -31.16 -20.14 15.60
N ALA A 106 -31.33 -21.31 15.00
CA ALA A 106 -32.53 -21.64 14.22
C ALA A 106 -33.56 -22.36 15.10
N PRO A 107 -34.85 -22.01 15.03
CA PRO A 107 -35.88 -22.84 15.65
C PRO A 107 -35.88 -24.25 15.03
N PRO A 108 -36.31 -25.30 15.76
CA PRO A 108 -36.22 -26.67 15.27
C PRO A 108 -37.03 -26.83 13.99
N GLY A 109 -36.42 -27.40 12.96
CA GLY A 109 -37.04 -27.57 11.64
C GLY A 109 -37.00 -26.34 10.73
N ALA A 110 -36.25 -25.29 11.09
CA ALA A 110 -36.04 -24.13 10.23
C ALA A 110 -35.38 -24.53 8.89
N THR A 111 -35.81 -23.87 7.83
CA THR A 111 -35.32 -24.03 6.46
C THR A 111 -34.49 -22.82 6.04
N SER A 112 -33.81 -22.89 4.88
CA SER A 112 -32.98 -21.79 4.36
C SER A 112 -33.74 -20.49 4.03
N ARG A 113 -35.08 -20.47 4.15
CA ARG A 113 -35.95 -19.31 3.93
C ARG A 113 -36.39 -18.62 5.21
N ASP A 114 -36.16 -19.23 6.37
CA ASP A 114 -36.61 -18.67 7.64
C ASP A 114 -35.68 -17.56 8.11
N ARG A 115 -36.26 -16.47 8.62
CA ARG A 115 -35.48 -15.36 9.18
C ARG A 115 -34.90 -15.79 10.52
N VAL A 116 -33.61 -16.09 10.54
CA VAL A 116 -32.93 -16.53 11.75
C VAL A 116 -32.36 -15.34 12.53
N ARG A 117 -32.44 -15.39 13.87
CA ARG A 117 -31.81 -14.39 14.75
C ARG A 117 -30.35 -14.77 14.98
N VAL A 118 -29.45 -13.80 14.78
CA VAL A 118 -28.06 -13.91 15.22
C VAL A 118 -28.04 -13.54 16.70
N ASP A 119 -27.95 -14.54 17.57
CA ASP A 119 -27.88 -14.36 19.03
C ASP A 119 -26.44 -14.63 19.49
N TRP A 120 -25.81 -13.64 20.13
CA TRP A 120 -24.44 -13.72 20.66
C TRP A 120 -24.37 -14.31 22.09
N THR A 121 -25.51 -14.57 22.72
CA THR A 121 -25.59 -15.18 24.06
C THR A 121 -25.93 -16.67 23.94
N VAL A 122 -24.91 -17.52 23.79
CA VAL A 122 -25.10 -18.96 23.53
C VAL A 122 -25.29 -19.85 24.77
N ASP A 123 -25.19 -19.34 26.00
CA ASP A 123 -25.19 -20.20 27.19
C ASP A 123 -26.37 -19.95 28.14
N ALA A 124 -27.58 -19.77 27.58
CA ALA A 124 -28.81 -19.84 28.39
C ALA A 124 -29.38 -21.27 28.33
N PRO A 125 -29.26 -22.11 29.39
CA PRO A 125 -29.84 -23.45 29.40
C PRO A 125 -31.37 -23.37 29.20
N GLY A 126 -31.89 -24.22 28.30
CA GLY A 126 -33.34 -24.40 28.10
C GLY A 126 -33.95 -23.74 26.84
N ARG A 127 -33.16 -23.18 25.92
CA ARG A 127 -33.69 -22.71 24.64
C ARG A 127 -33.68 -23.82 23.57
N PRO A 128 -34.79 -24.11 22.87
CA PRO A 128 -34.87 -25.17 21.87
C PRO A 128 -34.38 -24.67 20.51
N PHE A 129 -33.19 -24.10 20.41
CA PHE A 129 -32.63 -23.66 19.12
C PHE A 129 -31.51 -24.59 18.68
N ASP A 130 -31.54 -25.01 17.41
CA ASP A 130 -30.44 -25.74 16.78
C ASP A 130 -29.28 -24.76 16.54
N GLN A 131 -28.07 -25.18 16.92
CA GLN A 131 -26.86 -24.40 16.69
C GLN A 131 -26.34 -24.68 15.28
N ASN A 132 -26.66 -23.80 14.34
CA ASN A 132 -26.13 -23.84 12.99
C ASN A 132 -25.00 -22.83 12.81
N SER A 133 -24.14 -23.09 11.82
CA SER A 133 -23.01 -22.24 11.48
C SER A 133 -23.21 -21.66 10.09
N ALA A 134 -23.14 -20.34 9.97
CA ALA A 134 -23.17 -19.63 8.70
C ALA A 134 -21.86 -18.86 8.52
N TYR A 135 -21.32 -18.81 7.32
CA TYR A 135 -20.15 -17.99 7.02
C TYR A 135 -20.60 -16.66 6.40
N THR A 136 -19.92 -15.58 6.75
CA THR A 136 -19.99 -14.36 5.95
C THR A 136 -19.38 -14.61 4.58
N HIS A 137 -19.71 -13.77 3.61
CA HIS A 137 -18.97 -13.74 2.36
C HIS A 137 -17.53 -13.26 2.61
N ASP A 138 -16.62 -13.67 1.73
CA ASP A 138 -15.24 -13.20 1.75
C ASP A 138 -15.19 -11.69 1.56
N ALA A 139 -14.39 -11.03 2.40
CA ALA A 139 -14.11 -9.60 2.36
C ALA A 139 -12.62 -9.36 2.18
N GLY A 140 -12.25 -8.41 1.33
CA GLY A 140 -10.86 -8.13 0.95
C GLY A 140 -10.61 -8.36 -0.54
N GLN A 141 -9.42 -8.00 -1.02
CA GLN A 141 -9.04 -8.13 -2.44
C GLN A 141 -7.57 -8.51 -2.65
N SER A 142 -6.84 -8.80 -1.56
CA SER A 142 -5.42 -9.16 -1.61
C SER A 142 -5.14 -10.36 -0.72
N ILE A 143 -3.94 -10.90 -0.85
CA ILE A 143 -3.41 -11.98 -0.02
C ILE A 143 -2.77 -11.47 1.27
N GLU A 144 -2.60 -10.14 1.42
CA GLU A 144 -2.02 -9.49 2.60
C GLU A 144 -2.88 -8.28 3.00
N THR A 145 -2.92 -7.99 4.31
CA THR A 145 -3.38 -6.70 4.83
C THR A 145 -2.19 -5.76 4.96
N ARG A 146 -2.21 -4.62 4.28
CA ARG A 146 -1.09 -3.69 4.22
C ARG A 146 -1.53 -2.23 4.11
N PRO A 147 -0.76 -1.28 4.66
CA PRO A 147 -0.94 0.14 4.38
C PRO A 147 -0.41 0.48 2.98
N ARG A 148 -0.44 1.77 2.61
CA ARG A 148 0.29 2.25 1.43
C ARG A 148 1.79 2.18 1.69
N ASN A 149 2.53 1.50 0.83
CA ASN A 149 3.96 1.29 0.98
C ASN A 149 4.73 1.86 -0.20
N VAL A 150 5.93 2.34 0.10
CA VAL A 150 6.95 2.69 -0.90
C VAL A 150 8.24 1.95 -0.56
N PHE A 151 9.01 1.59 -1.58
CA PHE A 151 10.12 0.66 -1.43
C PHE A 151 11.48 1.36 -1.53
N VAL A 152 12.35 1.06 -0.57
CA VAL A 152 13.67 1.69 -0.42
C VAL A 152 14.75 0.65 -0.11
N ASN A 153 16.00 1.03 -0.33
CA ASN A 153 17.15 0.31 0.21
C ASN A 153 17.56 0.95 1.53
N TYR A 154 17.65 0.14 2.58
CA TYR A 154 18.20 0.57 3.87
C TYR A 154 19.72 0.47 3.82
N ILE A 155 20.40 1.62 3.72
CA ILE A 155 21.86 1.69 3.68
C ILE A 155 22.35 2.22 5.02
N ILE A 156 23.05 1.37 5.77
CA ILE A 156 23.64 1.73 7.06
C ILE A 156 25.14 1.84 6.84
N LYS A 157 25.70 3.05 7.07
CA LYS A 157 27.14 3.29 7.00
C LYS A 157 27.75 3.12 8.39
N LEU A 158 28.81 2.32 8.48
CA LEU A 158 29.61 2.12 9.69
C LEU A 158 30.68 3.21 9.82
#